data_AF-A0A812T128-F1
#
_entry.id   AF-A0A812T128-F1
#
_cell.length_a   1.000
_cell.length_b   1.000
_cell.length_c   1.000
_cell.angle_alpha   90.00
_cell.angle_beta   90.00
_cell.angle_gamma   90.00
#
_symmetry.space_group_name_H-M   'P 1'
#
loop_
_entity.id
_entity.type
_entity.pdbx_description
1 polymer ?
#
loop_
_entity_poly.entity_id
_entity_poly.type
_entity_poly.pdbx_seq_one_letter_code
_entity_poly.pdbx_strand_id
1 'polypeptide(L)'
;MKRQAALKALKDLKKSGEASEKGEPAALSEFAGEQAATLPGADKGPLFGKVCRVLLEDNNCSKTGKASAHNLLSSTVTLTGVGETNATLTLSADQVCEVEKDWLPVKKWKQMSLKRTLKESVLRACGGHRLWGEEDTHAAEHVELLKNKPQMLLDQHLLYGWEMLRWHLSDSDDANFFLEQSVRMLDPKLTTLCLSGKHSNPALLESVLKKQLPDCKMLFAPIWGQGLGPTHWTLLVLTFEGDVPSVQYLDSLSEKHAACAANAAKLLSLLLPGQALPERSECPFQKGHDCGFWVLSNMLWILSKVRGEGPCARGSRGKMALELMSHLKAWLQQLQSEQLKLFKAEEQAEKALKKTLKANAAKAAKAAALHKTKSEAADLV
;
A
#
# COMPACT_ATOMS: atom_id res chain seq x y z
N MET A 1 4.45 -16.86 -43.55
CA MET A 1 4.31 -16.04 -44.77
C MET A 1 3.61 -14.69 -44.58
N LYS A 2 2.64 -14.49 -43.67
CA LYS A 2 1.94 -13.20 -43.50
C LYS A 2 2.77 -12.03 -42.95
N ARG A 3 3.95 -12.29 -42.35
CA ARG A 3 4.82 -11.26 -41.76
C ARG A 3 5.77 -10.57 -42.75
N GLN A 4 6.05 -11.20 -43.90
CA GLN A 4 6.86 -10.60 -44.97
C GLN A 4 6.05 -9.71 -45.92
N ALA A 5 4.73 -9.92 -46.04
CA ALA A 5 3.85 -9.06 -46.83
C ALA A 5 3.65 -7.68 -46.17
N ALA A 6 3.54 -7.62 -44.84
CA ALA A 6 3.39 -6.37 -44.09
C ALA A 6 4.65 -5.47 -44.13
N LEU A 7 5.85 -6.07 -44.21
CA LEU A 7 7.12 -5.35 -44.32
C LEU A 7 7.39 -4.81 -45.73
N LYS A 8 6.73 -5.34 -46.76
CA LYS A 8 6.80 -4.81 -48.13
C LYS A 8 5.88 -3.60 -48.31
N ALA A 9 4.66 -3.66 -47.76
CA ALA A 9 3.71 -2.54 -47.78
C ALA A 9 4.23 -1.26 -47.08
N LEU A 10 5.06 -1.41 -46.05
CA LEU A 10 5.67 -0.28 -45.32
C LEU A 10 6.88 0.36 -46.03
N LYS A 11 7.48 -0.32 -47.01
CA LYS A 11 8.59 0.22 -47.82
C LYS A 11 8.09 0.94 -49.08
N ASP A 12 6.92 0.57 -49.59
CA ASP A 12 6.33 1.19 -50.77
C ASP A 12 5.61 2.53 -50.47
N LEU A 13 5.29 2.80 -49.20
CA LEU A 13 4.71 4.08 -48.73
C LEU A 13 5.72 5.23 -48.59
N LYS A 14 7.02 4.97 -48.78
CA LYS A 14 8.10 5.97 -48.57
C LYS A 14 8.64 6.60 -49.87
N LYS A 15 8.03 6.36 -51.03
CA LYS A 15 8.61 6.73 -52.33
C LYS A 15 7.72 7.44 -53.34
N SER A 16 6.64 8.10 -52.91
CA SER A 16 5.85 8.95 -53.80
C SER A 16 5.37 10.22 -53.10
N GLY A 17 5.87 11.38 -53.52
CA GLY A 17 5.33 12.66 -53.12
C GLY A 17 6.28 13.84 -53.28
N GLU A 18 6.82 14.06 -54.49
CA GLU A 18 7.23 15.40 -54.92
C GLU A 18 6.13 16.01 -55.79
N ALA A 19 6.01 17.34 -55.66
CA ALA A 19 5.26 18.31 -56.47
C ALA A 19 3.76 18.49 -56.18
N SER A 20 3.44 19.50 -55.35
CA SER A 20 2.45 20.51 -55.75
C SER A 20 2.68 21.84 -55.01
N GLU A 21 2.81 22.89 -55.81
CA GLU A 21 2.39 24.28 -55.60
C GLU A 21 3.06 25.16 -54.53
N LYS A 22 3.83 26.10 -55.07
CA LYS A 22 4.18 27.39 -54.47
C LYS A 22 2.91 28.15 -54.09
N GLY A 23 2.60 28.19 -52.80
CA GLY A 23 1.78 29.23 -52.17
C GLY A 23 2.65 30.06 -51.25
N GLU A 24 2.81 31.35 -51.54
CA GLU A 24 3.41 32.33 -50.63
C GLU A 24 2.65 32.33 -49.29
N PRO A 25 3.31 32.15 -48.14
CA PRO A 25 2.73 32.55 -46.87
C PRO A 25 2.99 34.04 -46.70
N ALA A 26 1.92 34.82 -46.87
CA ALA A 26 1.86 36.21 -46.45
C ALA A 26 2.33 36.36 -44.99
N ALA A 27 3.10 37.41 -44.76
CA ALA A 27 3.69 37.81 -43.50
C ALA A 27 2.70 37.79 -42.32
N LEU A 28 2.89 36.83 -41.41
CA LEU A 28 2.39 36.89 -40.03
C LEU A 28 3.44 36.32 -39.06
N SER A 29 4.73 36.62 -39.30
CA SER A 29 5.85 36.17 -38.45
C SER A 29 6.51 37.29 -37.64
N GLU A 30 5.90 38.47 -37.48
CA GLU A 30 6.53 39.61 -36.78
C GLU A 30 5.87 40.02 -35.45
N PHE A 31 4.86 39.30 -34.94
CA PHE A 31 4.21 39.68 -33.67
C PHE A 31 4.45 38.74 -32.47
N ALA A 32 5.28 37.71 -32.60
CA ALA A 32 5.49 36.73 -31.52
C ALA A 32 6.78 36.92 -30.69
N GLY A 33 7.59 37.94 -30.99
CA GLY A 33 8.97 38.02 -30.48
C GLY A 33 9.24 38.94 -29.28
N GLU A 34 8.51 40.04 -29.07
CA GLU A 34 9.13 41.17 -28.35
C GLU A 34 8.31 41.94 -27.29
N GLN A 35 7.17 41.45 -26.78
CA GLN A 35 6.43 42.21 -25.72
C GLN A 35 6.07 41.46 -24.44
N ALA A 36 6.50 40.21 -24.24
CA ALA A 36 6.30 39.53 -22.95
C ALA A 36 7.36 39.88 -21.88
N ALA A 37 8.45 40.57 -22.27
CA ALA A 37 9.64 40.74 -21.43
C ALA A 37 9.56 41.87 -20.38
N THR A 38 8.48 42.66 -20.31
CA THR A 38 8.50 43.91 -19.52
C THR A 38 7.19 44.24 -18.82
N LEU A 39 6.47 43.25 -18.28
CA LEU A 39 5.51 43.54 -17.20
C LEU A 39 6.27 43.59 -15.86
N PRO A 40 6.41 44.77 -15.21
CA PRO A 40 7.11 44.88 -13.94
C PRO A 40 6.42 44.00 -12.90
N GLY A 41 7.13 43.02 -12.32
CA GLY A 41 6.59 42.13 -11.29
C GLY A 41 5.85 40.89 -11.81
N ALA A 42 5.93 40.56 -13.11
CA ALA A 42 5.40 39.30 -13.65
C ALA A 42 6.03 38.05 -12.99
N ASP A 43 7.21 38.21 -12.39
CA ASP A 43 7.98 37.23 -11.64
C ASP A 43 7.61 37.15 -10.13
N LYS A 44 6.64 37.95 -9.68
CA LYS A 44 6.18 38.01 -8.28
C LYS A 44 4.77 37.45 -8.10
N GLY A 45 4.51 36.27 -8.67
CA GLY A 45 3.27 35.54 -8.44
C GLY A 45 3.04 35.14 -6.97
N PRO A 46 1.90 34.51 -6.63
CA PRO A 46 1.46 34.20 -5.26
C PRO A 46 2.41 33.40 -4.37
N LEU A 47 3.42 32.76 -4.98
CA LEU A 47 4.41 31.94 -4.29
C LEU A 47 5.70 32.71 -3.99
N PHE A 48 5.93 33.86 -4.61
CA PHE A 48 7.15 34.64 -4.44
C PHE A 48 7.42 34.98 -2.97
N GLY A 49 8.64 34.71 -2.52
CA GLY A 49 9.10 34.93 -1.15
C GLY A 49 8.68 33.85 -0.14
N LYS A 50 7.77 32.94 -0.52
CA LYS A 50 7.27 31.87 0.35
C LYS A 50 8.21 30.66 0.36
N VAL A 51 8.14 29.89 1.43
CA VAL A 51 8.79 28.57 1.50
C VAL A 51 7.88 27.58 0.79
N CYS A 52 8.38 26.91 -0.23
CA CYS A 52 7.62 25.95 -1.02
C CYS A 52 8.25 24.56 -0.91
N ARG A 53 7.42 23.52 -1.00
CA ARG A 53 7.82 22.12 -1.09
C ARG A 53 7.69 21.63 -2.54
N VAL A 54 8.69 20.87 -2.99
CA VAL A 54 8.70 20.21 -4.31
C VAL A 54 7.78 18.99 -4.28
N LEU A 55 6.86 18.93 -5.24
CA LEU A 55 5.91 17.83 -5.44
C LEU A 55 6.31 16.88 -6.59
N LEU A 56 7.23 17.32 -7.46
CA LEU A 56 7.75 16.52 -8.55
C LEU A 56 8.33 15.20 -8.03
N GLU A 57 7.92 14.07 -8.60
CA GLU A 57 8.29 12.71 -8.19
C GLU A 57 9.72 12.32 -8.65
N ASP A 58 10.71 13.09 -8.19
CA ASP A 58 12.14 12.92 -8.48
C ASP A 58 12.99 12.85 -7.18
N ASN A 59 14.30 13.10 -7.30
CA ASN A 59 15.23 13.14 -6.16
C ASN A 59 15.07 14.39 -5.27
N ASN A 60 14.29 15.38 -5.71
CA ASN A 60 14.00 16.61 -4.99
C ASN A 60 12.60 16.63 -4.37
N CYS A 61 11.75 15.65 -4.68
CA CYS A 61 10.47 15.44 -4.02
C CYS A 61 10.60 15.57 -2.49
N SER A 62 9.66 16.29 -1.86
CA SER A 62 9.60 16.66 -0.43
C SER A 62 10.59 17.70 0.05
N LYS A 63 11.62 18.05 -0.73
CA LYS A 63 12.56 19.09 -0.33
C LYS A 63 11.86 20.44 -0.37
N THR A 64 12.28 21.33 0.52
CA THR A 64 11.78 22.70 0.59
C THR A 64 12.84 23.67 0.10
N GLY A 65 12.38 24.80 -0.44
CA GLY A 65 13.22 25.93 -0.83
C GLY A 65 12.41 27.22 -0.79
N LYS A 66 13.10 28.37 -0.82
CA LYS A 66 12.44 29.68 -0.86
C LYS A 66 12.17 30.04 -2.31
N ALA A 67 10.93 30.36 -2.64
CA ALA A 67 10.58 30.82 -3.98
C ALA A 67 11.18 32.21 -4.24
N SER A 68 12.17 32.29 -5.12
CA SER A 68 12.82 33.53 -5.54
C SER A 68 12.15 34.16 -6.76
N ALA A 69 11.34 33.41 -7.49
CA ALA A 69 10.52 33.89 -8.60
C ALA A 69 9.28 33.00 -8.76
N HIS A 70 8.15 33.58 -9.16
CA HIS A 70 6.95 32.90 -9.64
C HIS A 70 6.44 33.67 -10.87
N ASN A 71 6.81 33.20 -12.06
CA ASN A 71 6.41 33.80 -13.32
C ASN A 71 4.99 33.38 -13.69
N LEU A 72 4.07 34.34 -13.70
CA LEU A 72 2.65 34.12 -14.01
C LEU A 72 2.38 33.81 -15.48
N LEU A 73 3.24 34.26 -16.40
CA LEU A 73 3.08 34.03 -17.83
C LEU A 73 3.46 32.60 -18.22
N SER A 74 4.58 32.10 -17.68
CA SER A 74 5.06 30.74 -17.93
C SER A 74 4.52 29.72 -16.93
N SER A 75 3.83 30.16 -15.88
CA SER A 75 3.41 29.32 -14.75
C SER A 75 4.58 28.53 -14.14
N THR A 76 5.75 29.17 -14.02
CA THR A 76 6.96 28.55 -13.47
C THR A 76 7.40 29.22 -12.18
N VAL A 77 7.90 28.43 -11.24
CA VAL A 77 8.40 28.85 -9.94
C VAL A 77 9.87 28.48 -9.81
N THR A 78 10.70 29.44 -9.43
CA THR A 78 12.12 29.22 -9.14
C THR A 78 12.31 29.15 -7.63
N LEU A 79 12.79 28.01 -7.14
CA LEU A 79 13.13 27.78 -5.74
C LEU A 79 14.64 27.84 -5.56
N THR A 80 15.11 28.52 -4.52
CA THR A 80 16.52 28.54 -4.09
C THR A 80 16.69 27.86 -2.74
N GLY A 81 17.89 27.33 -2.49
CA GLY A 81 18.19 26.64 -1.23
C GLY A 81 17.47 25.31 -1.08
N VAL A 82 17.25 24.59 -2.19
CA VAL A 82 16.51 23.32 -2.17
C VAL A 82 17.41 22.20 -1.65
N GLY A 83 17.03 21.63 -0.50
CA GLY A 83 17.72 20.50 0.13
C GLY A 83 19.13 20.79 0.63
N GLU A 84 19.86 19.73 0.99
CA GLU A 84 21.20 19.82 1.57
C GLU A 84 22.25 20.43 0.63
N THR A 85 22.03 20.34 -0.68
CA THR A 85 22.95 20.89 -1.70
C THR A 85 22.68 22.37 -2.01
N ASN A 86 21.71 23.01 -1.35
CA ASN A 86 21.27 24.39 -1.63
C ASN A 86 21.01 24.65 -3.12
N ALA A 87 20.39 23.69 -3.82
CA ALA A 87 20.18 23.77 -5.26
C ALA A 87 19.16 24.86 -5.63
N THR A 88 19.26 25.38 -6.86
CA THR A 88 18.23 26.21 -7.48
C THR A 88 17.47 25.37 -8.50
N LEU A 89 16.14 25.33 -8.38
CA LEU A 89 15.26 24.56 -9.26
C LEU A 89 14.22 25.49 -9.90
N THR A 90 13.96 25.33 -11.19
CA THR A 90 12.83 25.95 -11.88
C THR A 90 11.82 24.85 -12.22
N LEU A 91 10.62 24.96 -11.67
CA LEU A 91 9.56 23.96 -11.77
C LEU A 91 8.27 24.60 -12.25
N SER A 92 7.33 23.79 -12.74
CA SER A 92 5.97 24.27 -13.00
C SER A 92 5.24 24.59 -11.68
N ALA A 93 4.29 25.52 -11.69
CA ALA A 93 3.59 25.98 -10.47
C ALA A 93 2.77 24.87 -9.79
N ASP A 94 2.29 23.89 -10.55
CA ASP A 94 1.59 22.67 -10.07
C ASP A 94 2.54 21.64 -9.43
N GLN A 95 3.85 21.77 -9.65
CA GLN A 95 4.88 20.90 -9.09
C GLN A 95 5.44 21.41 -7.77
N VAL A 96 4.89 22.50 -7.23
CA VAL A 96 5.27 23.08 -5.95
C VAL A 96 4.03 23.46 -5.15
N CYS A 97 4.16 23.48 -3.82
CA CYS A 97 3.13 24.02 -2.95
C CYS A 97 3.76 24.85 -1.84
N GLU A 98 3.04 25.86 -1.35
CA GLU A 98 3.44 26.60 -0.15
C GLU A 98 3.47 25.66 1.05
N VAL A 99 4.51 25.77 1.89
CA VAL A 99 4.59 25.04 3.15
C VAL A 99 3.73 25.76 4.18
N GLU A 100 2.67 25.10 4.62
CA GLU A 100 1.78 25.64 5.64
C GLU A 100 2.38 25.46 7.05
N LYS A 101 2.04 26.37 7.96
CA LYS A 101 2.63 26.42 9.32
C LYS A 101 2.10 25.34 10.25
N ASP A 102 0.90 24.83 9.96
CA ASP A 102 0.19 23.80 10.71
C ASP A 102 0.53 22.38 10.25
N TRP A 103 1.35 22.22 9.20
CA TRP A 103 1.84 20.91 8.81
C TRP A 103 2.68 20.28 9.91
N LEU A 104 2.32 19.04 10.27
CA LEU A 104 3.05 18.26 11.24
C LEU A 104 4.41 17.83 10.66
N PRO A 105 5.45 17.76 11.51
CA PRO A 105 6.74 17.22 11.08
C PRO A 105 6.59 15.74 10.68
N VAL A 106 7.32 15.34 9.64
CA VAL A 106 7.35 13.95 9.19
C VAL A 106 7.81 13.04 10.31
N LYS A 107 6.98 12.05 10.66
CA LYS A 107 7.34 11.08 11.69
C LYS A 107 8.50 10.21 11.23
N LYS A 108 9.64 10.28 11.94
CA LYS A 108 10.81 9.42 11.70
C LYS A 108 10.47 7.96 11.95
N TRP A 109 10.99 7.06 11.10
CA TRP A 109 10.85 5.62 11.29
C TRP A 109 11.26 5.22 12.71
N LYS A 110 10.37 4.50 13.40
CA LYS A 110 10.66 3.97 14.74
C LYS A 110 11.82 2.98 14.63
N GLN A 111 12.68 2.97 15.66
CA GLN A 111 13.73 1.97 15.74
C GLN A 111 13.11 0.56 15.77
N MET A 112 13.60 -0.33 14.93
CA MET A 112 13.06 -1.66 14.71
C MET A 112 13.40 -2.61 15.86
N SER A 113 12.86 -2.34 17.05
CA SER A 113 13.01 -3.15 18.26
C SER A 113 11.62 -3.48 18.81
N LEU A 114 11.08 -4.63 18.41
CA LEU A 114 9.71 -4.99 18.75
C LEU A 114 9.66 -5.77 20.07
N LYS A 115 8.80 -5.32 20.98
CA LYS A 115 8.46 -6.09 22.18
C LYS A 115 7.79 -7.42 21.78
N ARG A 116 8.00 -8.46 22.58
CA ARG A 116 7.42 -9.79 22.33
C ARG A 116 5.90 -9.74 22.19
N THR A 117 5.21 -9.01 23.07
CA THR A 117 3.75 -8.84 23.05
C THR A 117 3.25 -8.26 21.72
N LEU A 118 3.97 -7.29 21.16
CA LEU A 118 3.67 -6.72 19.85
C LEU A 118 3.87 -7.74 18.73
N LYS A 119 4.98 -8.49 18.74
CA LYS A 119 5.22 -9.54 17.74
C LYS A 119 4.11 -10.60 17.74
N GLU A 120 3.69 -11.06 18.91
CA GLU A 120 2.61 -12.03 19.07
C GLU A 120 1.24 -11.46 18.62
N SER A 121 0.98 -10.18 18.88
CA SER A 121 -0.22 -9.49 18.40
C SER A 121 -0.26 -9.42 16.86
N VAL A 122 0.85 -9.01 16.24
CA VAL A 122 0.98 -8.91 14.78
C VAL A 122 0.91 -10.29 14.12
N LEU A 123 1.56 -11.31 14.69
CA LEU A 123 1.45 -12.68 14.20
C LEU A 123 0.00 -13.17 14.23
N ARG A 124 -0.77 -12.88 15.28
CA ARG A 124 -2.21 -13.21 15.34
C ARG A 124 -3.01 -12.45 14.28
N ALA A 125 -2.81 -11.14 14.16
CA ALA A 125 -3.54 -10.30 13.21
C ALA A 125 -3.31 -10.71 11.75
N CYS A 126 -2.14 -11.24 11.42
CA CYS A 126 -1.78 -11.65 10.07
C CYS A 126 -1.90 -13.17 9.81
N GLY A 127 -2.46 -13.97 10.74
CA GLY A 127 -2.61 -15.42 10.59
C GLY A 127 -1.33 -16.25 10.80
N GLY A 128 -0.23 -15.62 11.21
CA GLY A 128 1.05 -16.25 11.57
C GLY A 128 1.08 -16.86 12.99
N HIS A 129 0.01 -16.73 13.75
CA HIS A 129 -0.21 -17.49 14.99
C HIS A 129 -1.64 -18.01 14.97
N ARG A 130 -1.90 -19.17 15.59
CA ARG A 130 -3.23 -19.83 15.55
C ARG A 130 -4.33 -18.79 15.78
N LEU A 131 -5.25 -18.70 14.82
CA LEU A 131 -6.50 -18.00 15.05
C LEU A 131 -7.24 -18.85 16.09
N TRP A 132 -7.39 -18.32 17.30
CA TRP A 132 -8.33 -18.89 18.25
C TRP A 132 -9.73 -18.58 17.72
N GLY A 133 -10.22 -19.42 16.82
CA GLY A 133 -11.62 -19.52 16.43
C GLY A 133 -12.25 -20.65 17.21
N GLU A 134 -13.45 -20.43 17.75
CA GLU A 134 -14.13 -21.34 18.68
C GLU A 134 -14.50 -22.71 18.08
N GLU A 135 -14.43 -22.89 16.75
CA GLU A 135 -14.83 -24.16 16.10
C GLU A 135 -13.89 -24.69 15.00
N ASP A 136 -13.00 -23.87 14.40
CA ASP A 136 -12.05 -24.32 13.38
C ASP A 136 -10.63 -23.82 13.68
N THR A 137 -9.77 -24.72 14.15
CA THR A 137 -8.35 -24.43 14.32
C THR A 137 -7.63 -24.49 12.98
N HIS A 138 -7.59 -23.36 12.26
CA HIS A 138 -6.69 -23.24 11.12
C HIS A 138 -5.23 -23.24 11.58
N ALA A 139 -4.41 -24.07 10.93
CA ALA A 139 -2.97 -24.06 11.16
C ALA A 139 -2.40 -22.67 10.86
N ALA A 140 -1.51 -22.18 11.73
CA ALA A 140 -0.84 -20.91 11.51
C ALA A 140 -0.03 -20.95 10.21
N GLU A 141 -0.14 -19.91 9.39
CA GLU A 141 0.64 -19.80 8.16
C GLU A 141 2.07 -19.37 8.48
N HIS A 142 3.04 -19.99 7.83
CA HIS A 142 4.44 -19.64 8.05
C HIS A 142 4.73 -18.22 7.53
N VAL A 143 5.48 -17.43 8.31
CA VAL A 143 5.92 -16.10 7.88
C VAL A 143 6.88 -16.23 6.70
N GLU A 144 6.44 -15.83 5.53
CA GLU A 144 7.28 -15.77 4.34
C GLU A 144 8.25 -14.58 4.39
N LEU A 145 9.50 -14.83 4.03
CA LEU A 145 10.54 -13.81 4.02
C LEU A 145 10.71 -13.16 2.65
N LEU A 146 11.10 -11.89 2.67
CA LEU A 146 11.50 -11.18 1.46
C LEU A 146 12.90 -11.57 0.99
N LYS A 147 13.05 -11.76 -0.34
CA LYS A 147 14.35 -11.97 -0.98
C LYS A 147 15.09 -10.63 -1.13
N ASN A 148 16.41 -10.70 -1.36
CA ASN A 148 17.26 -9.51 -1.60
C ASN A 148 17.11 -8.92 -3.01
N LYS A 149 15.93 -9.04 -3.63
CA LYS A 149 15.66 -8.54 -4.99
C LYS A 149 14.22 -8.05 -5.08
N PRO A 150 13.92 -7.14 -6.03
CA PRO A 150 12.54 -6.76 -6.32
C PRO A 150 11.69 -8.01 -6.57
N GLN A 151 10.60 -8.13 -5.83
CA GLN A 151 9.68 -9.25 -5.93
C GLN A 151 8.26 -8.82 -5.64
N MET A 152 7.32 -9.53 -6.23
CA MET A 152 5.91 -9.31 -6.00
C MET A 152 5.58 -9.74 -4.57
N LEU A 153 4.84 -8.90 -3.86
CA LEU A 153 4.39 -9.23 -2.53
C LEU A 153 3.27 -10.27 -2.58
N LEU A 154 3.23 -11.08 -1.52
CA LEU A 154 2.12 -11.98 -1.25
C LEU A 154 1.06 -11.17 -0.49
N ASP A 155 -0.16 -11.66 -0.45
CA ASP A 155 -1.23 -11.20 0.44
C ASP A 155 -0.76 -11.06 1.90
N GLN A 156 -0.07 -12.07 2.46
CA GLN A 156 0.47 -11.98 3.82
C GLN A 156 1.52 -10.86 3.97
N HIS A 157 2.33 -10.60 2.94
CA HIS A 157 3.32 -9.53 2.99
C HIS A 157 2.65 -8.15 3.06
N LEU A 158 1.50 -7.98 2.39
CA LEU A 158 0.70 -6.76 2.48
C LEU A 158 0.07 -6.59 3.87
N LEU A 159 -0.43 -7.67 4.48
CA LEU A 159 -0.92 -7.65 5.87
C LEU A 159 0.18 -7.26 6.87
N TYR A 160 1.35 -7.89 6.78
CA TYR A 160 2.48 -7.51 7.63
C TYR A 160 2.98 -6.08 7.36
N GLY A 161 2.97 -5.64 6.09
CA GLY A 161 3.27 -4.27 5.71
C GLY A 161 2.30 -3.28 6.33
N TRP A 162 1.01 -3.59 6.32
CA TRP A 162 -0.03 -2.79 6.96
C TRP A 162 0.16 -2.68 8.48
N GLU A 163 0.39 -3.79 9.17
CA GLU A 163 0.64 -3.77 10.62
C GLU A 163 1.95 -3.03 10.97
N MET A 164 2.96 -3.08 10.10
CA MET A 164 4.17 -2.27 10.24
C MET A 164 3.86 -0.77 10.10
N LEU A 165 3.05 -0.36 9.12
CA LEU A 165 2.59 1.03 8.98
C LEU A 165 1.77 1.47 10.20
N ARG A 166 0.89 0.59 10.71
CA ARG A 166 0.10 0.83 11.92
C ARG A 166 0.96 1.11 13.14
N TRP A 167 1.92 0.23 13.37
CA TRP A 167 2.88 0.41 14.46
C TRP A 167 3.73 1.66 14.27
N HIS A 168 4.21 1.95 13.05
CA HIS A 168 5.07 3.09 12.81
C HIS A 168 4.33 4.42 13.06
N LEU A 169 3.12 4.56 12.52
CA LEU A 169 2.39 5.83 12.55
C LEU A 169 1.62 6.06 13.86
N SER A 170 1.24 5.02 14.61
CA SER A 170 0.63 5.20 15.94
C SER A 170 1.67 5.69 16.96
N ASP A 171 1.27 6.44 17.98
CA ASP A 171 2.18 6.85 19.06
C ASP A 171 2.36 5.72 20.09
N SER A 172 3.32 5.87 21.02
CA SER A 172 3.57 4.88 22.07
C SER A 172 2.55 4.93 23.20
N ASP A 173 1.86 6.06 23.34
CA ASP A 173 1.13 6.46 24.55
C ASP A 173 -0.39 6.41 24.29
N ASP A 174 -0.88 5.21 23.99
CA ASP A 174 -2.29 4.83 23.78
C ASP A 174 -3.08 5.52 22.64
N ALA A 175 -2.59 6.63 22.08
CA ALA A 175 -3.16 7.27 20.90
C ALA A 175 -2.90 6.44 19.63
N ASN A 176 -3.92 5.66 19.23
CA ASN A 176 -3.89 4.88 18.02
C ASN A 176 -4.48 5.70 16.88
N PHE A 177 -3.60 6.35 16.11
CA PHE A 177 -3.94 7.13 14.92
C PHE A 177 -4.97 6.42 14.00
N PHE A 178 -4.88 5.10 13.83
CA PHE A 178 -5.80 4.37 12.95
C PHE A 178 -7.19 4.18 13.57
N LEU A 179 -7.30 4.12 14.89
CA LEU A 179 -8.60 4.09 15.58
C LEU A 179 -9.25 5.48 15.52
N GLU A 180 -8.50 6.53 15.85
CA GLU A 180 -8.99 7.92 15.84
C GLU A 180 -9.44 8.37 14.45
N GLN A 181 -8.65 8.01 13.43
CA GLN A 181 -8.97 8.28 12.04
C GLN A 181 -9.83 7.17 11.41
N SER A 182 -10.20 6.14 12.16
CA SER A 182 -11.01 5.00 11.71
C SER A 182 -10.59 4.47 10.32
N VAL A 183 -9.28 4.35 10.14
CA VAL A 183 -8.63 3.90 8.90
C VAL A 183 -8.49 2.38 8.94
N ARG A 184 -8.99 1.71 7.92
CA ARG A 184 -9.00 0.26 7.83
C ARG A 184 -8.38 -0.21 6.53
N MET A 185 -7.90 -1.44 6.52
CA MET A 185 -7.50 -2.14 5.30
C MET A 185 -8.30 -3.43 5.20
N LEU A 186 -8.85 -3.70 4.02
CA LEU A 186 -9.46 -5.00 3.74
C LEU A 186 -8.39 -6.08 3.66
N ASP A 187 -8.70 -7.25 4.21
CA ASP A 187 -7.83 -8.41 4.11
C ASP A 187 -7.60 -8.79 2.63
N PRO A 188 -6.37 -8.70 2.12
CA PRO A 188 -6.05 -8.91 0.71
C PRO A 188 -6.27 -10.36 0.27
N LYS A 189 -6.18 -11.33 1.20
CA LYS A 189 -6.42 -12.74 0.91
C LYS A 189 -7.91 -12.99 0.74
N LEU A 190 -8.72 -12.50 1.69
CA LEU A 190 -10.17 -12.64 1.64
C LEU A 190 -10.75 -11.97 0.39
N THR A 191 -10.37 -10.72 0.12
CA THR A 191 -10.86 -10.01 -1.08
C THR A 191 -10.44 -10.73 -2.36
N THR A 192 -9.19 -11.19 -2.44
CA THR A 192 -8.70 -11.94 -3.60
C THR A 192 -9.49 -13.22 -3.84
N LEU A 193 -9.68 -14.03 -2.81
CA LEU A 193 -10.39 -15.31 -2.92
C LEU A 193 -11.87 -15.09 -3.27
N CYS A 194 -12.54 -14.13 -2.64
CA CYS A 194 -13.95 -13.85 -2.91
C CYS A 194 -14.16 -13.27 -4.32
N LEU A 195 -13.40 -12.25 -4.73
CA LEU A 195 -13.59 -11.58 -6.03
C LEU A 195 -13.19 -12.45 -7.22
N SER A 196 -12.27 -13.40 -7.01
CA SER A 196 -11.91 -14.41 -8.01
C SER A 196 -12.84 -15.64 -8.04
N GLY A 197 -13.84 -15.70 -7.15
CA GLY A 197 -14.77 -16.82 -7.07
C GLY A 197 -14.16 -18.11 -6.51
N LYS A 198 -13.01 -18.01 -5.83
CA LYS A 198 -12.28 -19.16 -5.25
C LYS A 198 -12.56 -19.39 -3.76
N HIS A 199 -13.25 -18.46 -3.10
CA HIS A 199 -13.64 -18.61 -1.70
C HIS A 199 -14.85 -19.54 -1.58
N SER A 200 -14.84 -20.46 -0.62
CA SER A 200 -15.96 -21.39 -0.37
C SER A 200 -17.24 -20.70 0.08
N ASN A 201 -17.12 -19.53 0.72
CA ASN A 201 -18.22 -18.68 1.16
C ASN A 201 -18.06 -17.25 0.64
N PRO A 202 -18.56 -16.90 -0.56
CA PRO A 202 -18.42 -15.56 -1.12
C PRO A 202 -19.16 -14.48 -0.30
N ALA A 203 -20.24 -14.82 0.40
CA ALA A 203 -20.99 -13.90 1.26
C ALA A 203 -20.21 -13.44 2.49
N LEU A 204 -19.10 -14.12 2.82
CA LEU A 204 -18.21 -13.70 3.90
C LEU A 204 -17.64 -12.30 3.68
N LEU A 205 -17.30 -11.95 2.44
CA LEU A 205 -16.78 -10.62 2.12
C LEU A 205 -17.81 -9.55 2.46
N GLU A 206 -19.06 -9.70 2.01
CA GLU A 206 -20.13 -8.75 2.33
C GLU A 206 -20.37 -8.63 3.84
N SER A 207 -20.32 -9.73 4.58
CA SER A 207 -20.45 -9.73 6.05
C SER A 207 -19.32 -8.94 6.71
N VAL A 208 -18.07 -9.15 6.26
CA VAL A 208 -16.91 -8.39 6.75
C VAL A 208 -17.05 -6.91 6.42
N LEU A 209 -17.46 -6.56 5.19
CA LEU A 209 -17.72 -5.19 4.79
C LEU A 209 -18.78 -4.53 5.68
N LYS A 210 -19.94 -5.19 5.90
CA LYS A 210 -21.01 -4.69 6.77
C LYS A 210 -20.55 -4.44 8.22
N LYS A 211 -19.59 -5.22 8.72
CA LYS A 211 -18.99 -5.01 10.06
C LYS A 211 -17.91 -3.93 10.07
N GLN A 212 -17.17 -3.77 8.96
CA GLN A 212 -16.03 -2.86 8.91
C GLN A 212 -16.36 -1.44 8.48
N LEU A 213 -17.42 -1.26 7.68
CA LEU A 213 -17.80 0.05 7.16
C LEU A 213 -18.44 1.00 8.17
N PRO A 214 -19.22 0.55 9.18
CA PRO A 214 -19.70 1.44 10.22
C PRO A 214 -18.52 2.19 10.85
N ASP A 215 -18.61 3.52 10.84
CA ASP A 215 -17.62 4.47 11.33
C ASP A 215 -16.28 4.51 10.58
N CYS A 216 -16.13 3.78 9.47
CA CYS A 216 -14.91 3.84 8.67
C CYS A 216 -14.82 5.18 7.95
N LYS A 217 -13.79 5.98 8.24
CA LYS A 217 -13.52 7.23 7.50
C LYS A 217 -12.67 6.97 6.26
N MET A 218 -11.83 5.94 6.28
CA MET A 218 -10.97 5.59 5.15
C MET A 218 -10.74 4.09 5.06
N LEU A 219 -10.93 3.53 3.87
CA LEU A 219 -10.73 2.12 3.57
C LEU A 219 -9.69 1.95 2.47
N PHE A 220 -8.62 1.22 2.78
CA PHE A 220 -7.68 0.71 1.79
C PHE A 220 -8.07 -0.69 1.37
N ALA A 221 -8.18 -0.94 0.07
CA ALA A 221 -8.46 -2.24 -0.48
C ALA A 221 -7.41 -2.62 -1.53
N PRO A 222 -6.37 -3.41 -1.15
CA PRO A 222 -5.48 -4.02 -2.13
C PRO A 222 -6.27 -4.93 -3.06
N ILE A 223 -6.08 -4.75 -4.36
CA ILE A 223 -6.78 -5.53 -5.39
C ILE A 223 -5.78 -6.37 -6.15
N TRP A 224 -5.99 -7.68 -6.12
CA TRP A 224 -5.24 -8.63 -6.92
C TRP A 224 -5.91 -8.86 -8.27
N GLY A 225 -5.09 -8.96 -9.32
CA GLY A 225 -5.53 -9.38 -10.64
C GLY A 225 -4.60 -10.43 -11.23
N GLN A 226 -5.19 -11.49 -11.76
CA GLN A 226 -4.53 -12.49 -12.59
C GLN A 226 -5.30 -12.60 -13.90
N GLY A 227 -4.63 -12.40 -15.04
CA GLY A 227 -5.23 -12.43 -16.37
C GLY A 227 -4.24 -12.89 -17.43
N LEU A 228 -4.48 -12.47 -18.68
CA LEU A 228 -3.53 -12.71 -19.79
C LEU A 228 -2.21 -11.94 -19.62
N GLY A 229 -2.24 -10.86 -18.84
CA GLY A 229 -1.06 -10.07 -18.47
C GLY A 229 -0.34 -10.59 -17.22
N PRO A 230 0.68 -9.86 -16.74
CA PRO A 230 1.38 -10.21 -15.51
C PRO A 230 0.42 -10.15 -14.31
N THR A 231 0.61 -11.03 -13.34
CA THR A 231 -0.05 -10.90 -12.05
C THR A 231 0.33 -9.59 -11.38
N HIS A 232 -0.64 -8.88 -10.80
CA HIS A 232 -0.41 -7.50 -10.35
C HIS A 232 -1.27 -7.13 -9.15
N TRP A 233 -0.76 -6.16 -8.37
CA TRP A 233 -1.45 -5.54 -7.26
C TRP A 233 -1.75 -4.07 -7.59
N THR A 234 -2.99 -3.66 -7.36
CA THR A 234 -3.41 -2.26 -7.39
C THR A 234 -4.06 -1.88 -6.06
N LEU A 235 -4.40 -0.62 -5.87
CA LEU A 235 -5.03 -0.12 -4.64
C LEU A 235 -6.31 0.64 -4.97
N LEU A 236 -7.42 0.22 -4.37
CA LEU A 236 -8.65 1.00 -4.30
C LEU A 236 -8.68 1.70 -2.95
N VAL A 237 -8.95 3.00 -2.93
CA VAL A 237 -9.08 3.80 -1.71
C VAL A 237 -10.44 4.44 -1.68
N LEU A 238 -11.14 4.30 -0.56
CA LEU A 238 -12.40 4.97 -0.30
C LEU A 238 -12.23 5.89 0.91
N THR A 239 -12.67 7.14 0.79
CA THR A 239 -12.73 8.08 1.90
C THR A 239 -14.18 8.51 2.09
N PHE A 240 -14.70 8.30 3.29
CA PHE A 240 -16.08 8.54 3.69
C PHE A 240 -16.20 9.89 4.42
N GLU A 241 -15.76 10.95 3.75
CA GLU A 241 -15.90 12.33 4.21
C GLU A 241 -17.08 12.99 3.49
N GLY A 242 -18.12 13.37 4.24
CA GLY A 242 -19.35 13.96 3.68
C GLY A 242 -20.38 12.92 3.21
N ASP A 243 -21.36 13.37 2.43
CA ASP A 243 -22.50 12.55 2.00
C ASP A 243 -22.15 11.54 0.89
N VAL A 244 -21.13 11.85 0.08
CA VAL A 244 -20.70 11.02 -1.06
C VAL A 244 -19.26 10.58 -0.86
N PRO A 245 -18.98 9.29 -0.69
CA PRO A 245 -17.62 8.80 -0.54
C PRO A 245 -16.77 9.08 -1.78
N SER A 246 -15.55 9.56 -1.57
CA SER A 246 -14.57 9.70 -2.65
C SER A 246 -13.87 8.36 -2.91
N VAL A 247 -13.60 8.07 -4.18
CA VAL A 247 -13.00 6.80 -4.61
C VAL A 247 -11.78 7.09 -5.47
N GLN A 248 -10.65 6.45 -5.17
CA GLN A 248 -9.41 6.55 -5.95
C GLN A 248 -8.94 5.15 -6.35
N TYR A 249 -8.56 4.99 -7.62
CA TYR A 249 -8.01 3.75 -8.16
C TYR A 249 -6.56 3.97 -8.60
N LEU A 250 -5.62 3.39 -7.85
CA LEU A 250 -4.19 3.56 -8.03
C LEU A 250 -3.58 2.30 -8.62
N ASP A 251 -2.96 2.45 -9.80
CA ASP A 251 -2.28 1.38 -10.52
C ASP A 251 -0.92 1.87 -10.99
N SER A 252 0.15 1.23 -10.49
CA SER A 252 1.54 1.61 -10.75
C SER A 252 2.09 1.06 -12.07
N LEU A 253 1.32 0.32 -12.87
CA LEU A 253 1.74 -0.02 -14.23
C LEU A 253 1.55 1.16 -15.18
N SER A 254 2.33 1.21 -16.26
CA SER A 254 2.17 2.20 -17.33
C SER A 254 0.80 2.10 -17.99
N GLU A 255 0.31 0.87 -18.19
CA GLU A 255 -1.02 0.54 -18.71
C GLU A 255 -1.92 0.02 -17.60
N LYS A 256 -3.21 0.38 -17.65
CA LYS A 256 -4.22 -0.04 -16.67
C LYS A 256 -4.39 -1.56 -16.70
N HIS A 257 -4.22 -2.22 -15.56
CA HIS A 257 -4.34 -3.68 -15.47
C HIS A 257 -5.82 -4.11 -15.47
N ALA A 258 -6.28 -4.70 -16.58
CA ALA A 258 -7.70 -5.01 -16.81
C ALA A 258 -8.31 -5.93 -15.74
N ALA A 259 -7.60 -6.98 -15.31
CA ALA A 259 -8.12 -7.90 -14.30
C ALA A 259 -8.23 -7.24 -12.91
N CYS A 260 -7.29 -6.36 -12.57
CA CYS A 260 -7.35 -5.59 -11.32
C CYS A 260 -8.52 -4.60 -11.37
N ALA A 261 -8.68 -3.87 -12.47
CA ALA A 261 -9.78 -2.93 -12.65
C ALA A 261 -11.15 -3.64 -12.56
N ALA A 262 -11.29 -4.81 -13.18
CA ALA A 262 -12.52 -5.60 -13.08
C ALA A 262 -12.83 -6.03 -11.63
N ASN A 263 -11.82 -6.50 -10.89
CA ASN A 263 -12.00 -6.88 -9.48
C ASN A 263 -12.27 -5.67 -8.58
N ALA A 264 -11.63 -4.53 -8.84
CA ALA A 264 -11.89 -3.27 -8.14
C ALA A 264 -13.33 -2.79 -8.38
N ALA A 265 -13.83 -2.87 -9.62
CA ALA A 265 -15.21 -2.53 -9.95
C ALA A 265 -16.23 -3.45 -9.25
N LYS A 266 -15.95 -4.76 -9.20
CA LYS A 266 -16.78 -5.72 -8.43
C LYS A 266 -16.81 -5.34 -6.95
N LEU A 267 -15.66 -5.11 -6.33
CA LEU A 267 -15.60 -4.71 -4.92
C LEU A 267 -16.35 -3.40 -4.68
N LEU A 268 -16.14 -2.40 -5.55
CA LEU A 268 -16.82 -1.12 -5.46
C LEU A 268 -18.34 -1.27 -5.54
N SER A 269 -18.85 -2.15 -6.41
CA SER A 269 -20.29 -2.40 -6.50
C SER A 269 -20.91 -3.01 -5.24
N LEU A 270 -20.11 -3.73 -4.43
CA LEU A 270 -20.53 -4.24 -3.13
C LEU A 270 -20.49 -3.14 -2.04
N LEU A 271 -19.52 -2.23 -2.13
CA LEU A 271 -19.32 -1.15 -1.18
C LEU A 271 -20.30 0.01 -1.39
N LEU A 272 -20.48 0.43 -2.64
CA LEU A 272 -21.24 1.59 -3.08
C LEU A 272 -22.04 1.22 -4.34
N PRO A 273 -23.21 0.56 -4.17
CA PRO A 273 -24.05 0.12 -5.29
C PRO A 273 -24.38 1.27 -6.24
N GLY A 274 -24.16 1.06 -7.54
CA GLY A 274 -24.41 2.06 -8.58
C GLY A 274 -23.21 2.97 -8.90
N GLN A 275 -22.14 2.94 -8.11
CA GLN A 275 -20.93 3.71 -8.42
C GLN A 275 -20.02 2.95 -9.39
N ALA A 276 -19.64 3.61 -10.49
CA ALA A 276 -18.66 3.08 -11.42
C ALA A 276 -17.24 3.26 -10.88
N LEU A 277 -16.33 2.36 -11.25
CA LEU A 277 -14.91 2.52 -10.94
C LEU A 277 -14.39 3.78 -11.65
N PRO A 278 -13.79 4.74 -10.91
CA PRO A 278 -13.23 5.93 -11.54
C PRO A 278 -12.06 5.59 -12.46
N GLU A 279 -11.64 6.57 -13.26
CA GLU A 279 -10.41 6.43 -14.02
C GLU A 279 -9.19 6.30 -13.10
N ARG A 280 -8.12 5.72 -13.66
CA ARG A 280 -6.86 5.53 -12.93
C ARG A 280 -6.33 6.88 -12.47
N SER A 281 -6.16 7.03 -11.15
CA SER A 281 -5.56 8.21 -10.54
C SER A 281 -4.09 8.34 -10.93
N GLU A 282 -3.59 9.57 -11.01
CA GLU A 282 -2.21 9.84 -11.38
C GLU A 282 -1.22 9.21 -10.36
N CYS A 283 -0.40 8.29 -10.86
CA CYS A 283 0.60 7.59 -10.07
C CYS A 283 1.87 7.37 -10.89
N PRO A 284 3.07 7.57 -10.30
CA PRO A 284 4.32 7.17 -10.92
C PRO A 284 4.29 5.69 -11.25
N PHE A 285 4.98 5.34 -12.33
CA PHE A 285 5.04 3.96 -12.80
C PHE A 285 6.17 3.20 -12.11
N GLN A 286 5.87 1.97 -11.72
CA GLN A 286 6.86 1.02 -11.25
C GLN A 286 7.79 0.61 -12.38
N LYS A 287 9.04 0.26 -12.03
CA LYS A 287 10.06 -0.19 -13.01
C LYS A 287 10.31 -1.69 -12.97
N GLY A 288 9.65 -2.44 -12.07
CA GLY A 288 9.89 -3.86 -11.90
C GLY A 288 8.69 -4.63 -11.37
N HIS A 289 8.97 -5.74 -10.69
CA HIS A 289 7.96 -6.62 -10.08
C HIS A 289 7.70 -6.24 -8.62
N ASP A 290 7.58 -4.96 -8.32
CA ASP A 290 7.49 -4.42 -6.96
C ASP A 290 6.11 -3.81 -6.65
N CYS A 291 5.09 -4.11 -7.44
CA CYS A 291 3.73 -3.55 -7.32
C CYS A 291 3.15 -3.57 -5.90
N GLY A 292 3.39 -4.63 -5.12
CA GLY A 292 2.96 -4.67 -3.73
C GLY A 292 3.62 -3.62 -2.84
N PHE A 293 4.90 -3.27 -3.09
CA PHE A 293 5.56 -2.16 -2.41
C PHE A 293 5.00 -0.81 -2.87
N TRP A 294 4.56 -0.68 -4.12
CA TRP A 294 3.85 0.50 -4.60
C TRP A 294 2.49 0.67 -3.93
N VAL A 295 1.77 -0.43 -3.67
CA VAL A 295 0.55 -0.40 -2.85
C VAL A 295 0.84 0.14 -1.45
N LEU A 296 1.85 -0.39 -0.76
CA LEU A 296 2.24 0.09 0.58
C LEU A 296 2.75 1.54 0.56
N SER A 297 3.49 1.93 -0.48
CA SER A 297 3.99 3.30 -0.67
C SER A 297 2.85 4.29 -0.87
N ASN A 298 1.84 3.94 -1.68
CA ASN A 298 0.64 4.74 -1.86
C ASN A 298 -0.17 4.85 -0.56
N MET A 299 -0.32 3.77 0.20
CA MET A 299 -0.96 3.83 1.53
C MET A 299 -0.21 4.79 2.45
N LEU A 300 1.12 4.68 2.56
CA LEU A 300 1.93 5.57 3.39
C LEU A 300 1.83 7.03 2.94
N TRP A 301 1.82 7.29 1.63
CA TRP A 301 1.64 8.64 1.09
C TRP A 301 0.28 9.25 1.49
N ILE A 302 -0.81 8.49 1.36
CA ILE A 302 -2.15 8.91 1.78
C ILE A 302 -2.19 9.13 3.29
N LEU A 303 -1.68 8.18 4.07
CA LEU A 303 -1.65 8.27 5.53
C LEU A 303 -0.84 9.47 6.03
N SER A 304 0.24 9.85 5.33
CA SER A 304 1.03 11.04 5.66
C SER A 304 0.20 12.32 5.49
N LYS A 305 -0.64 12.38 4.44
CA LYS A 305 -1.58 13.50 4.25
C LYS A 305 -2.64 13.53 5.34
N VAL A 306 -3.24 12.39 5.69
CA VAL A 306 -4.25 12.28 6.77
C VAL A 306 -3.65 12.69 8.12
N ARG A 307 -2.36 12.43 8.34
CA ARG A 307 -1.61 12.90 9.52
C ARG A 307 -1.31 14.40 9.50
N GLY A 308 -1.65 15.13 8.44
CA GLY A 308 -1.31 16.54 8.30
C GLY A 308 0.18 16.79 8.04
N GLU A 309 0.95 15.83 7.51
CA GLU A 309 2.37 16.05 7.15
C GLU A 309 2.53 16.88 5.85
N GLY A 310 1.41 17.18 5.18
CA GLY A 310 1.34 17.85 3.89
C GLY A 310 1.62 16.91 2.69
N PRO A 311 1.51 17.42 1.46
CA PRO A 311 1.75 16.64 0.25
C PRO A 311 3.22 16.24 0.13
N CYS A 312 3.45 15.03 -0.42
CA CYS A 312 4.76 14.47 -0.70
C CYS A 312 5.76 14.56 0.47
N ALA A 313 5.30 14.55 1.72
CA ALA A 313 6.15 14.80 2.88
C ALA A 313 7.33 13.82 3.04
N ARG A 314 7.17 12.60 2.51
CA ARG A 314 8.12 11.48 2.62
C ARG A 314 8.93 11.22 1.35
N GLY A 315 8.98 12.19 0.44
CA GLY A 315 9.70 12.06 -0.82
C GLY A 315 8.88 11.35 -1.88
N SER A 316 9.56 10.89 -2.93
CA SER A 316 8.91 10.22 -4.05
C SER A 316 8.41 8.82 -3.67
N ARG A 317 7.30 8.40 -4.30
CA ARG A 317 6.71 7.07 -4.07
C ARG A 317 7.67 5.93 -4.40
N GLY A 318 8.53 6.12 -5.39
CA GLY A 318 9.60 5.16 -5.72
C GLY A 318 10.63 5.01 -4.61
N LYS A 319 11.07 6.13 -4.00
CA LYS A 319 11.99 6.10 -2.86
C LYS A 319 11.33 5.43 -1.64
N MET A 320 10.07 5.79 -1.34
CA MET A 320 9.31 5.16 -0.27
C MET A 320 9.15 3.65 -0.46
N ALA A 321 8.90 3.18 -1.69
CA ALA A 321 8.81 1.74 -1.98
C ALA A 321 10.13 1.00 -1.65
N LEU A 322 11.29 1.60 -1.95
CA LEU A 322 12.60 1.04 -1.61
C LEU A 322 12.88 1.03 -0.10
N GLU A 323 12.51 2.10 0.60
CA GLU A 323 12.60 2.16 2.07
C GLU A 323 11.71 1.09 2.72
N LEU A 324 10.45 0.99 2.27
CA LEU A 324 9.50 -0.01 2.75
C LEU A 324 9.98 -1.44 2.52
N MET A 325 10.68 -1.72 1.41
CA MET A 325 11.30 -3.03 1.18
C MET A 325 12.29 -3.39 2.28
N SER A 326 13.14 -2.43 2.68
CA SER A 326 14.14 -2.64 3.72
C SER A 326 13.50 -2.82 5.09
N HIS A 327 12.52 -1.97 5.43
CA HIS A 327 11.80 -2.04 6.70
C HIS A 327 10.97 -3.31 6.84
N LEU A 328 10.19 -3.66 5.81
CA LEU A 328 9.34 -4.86 5.83
C LEU A 328 10.18 -6.13 5.93
N LYS A 329 11.35 -6.17 5.29
CA LYS A 329 12.25 -7.31 5.40
C LYS A 329 12.75 -7.50 6.83
N ALA A 330 13.22 -6.43 7.48
CA ALA A 330 13.66 -6.49 8.88
C ALA A 330 12.51 -6.85 9.83
N TRP A 331 11.31 -6.31 9.57
CA TRP A 331 10.08 -6.62 10.31
C TRP A 331 9.75 -8.11 10.25
N LEU A 332 9.69 -8.70 9.05
CA LEU A 332 9.38 -10.11 8.84
C LEU A 332 10.40 -11.05 9.47
N GLN A 333 11.70 -10.71 9.44
CA GLN A 333 12.74 -11.50 10.11
C GLN A 333 12.51 -11.60 11.63
N GLN A 334 12.11 -10.49 12.27
CA GLN A 334 11.82 -10.52 13.71
C GLN A 334 10.56 -11.32 14.04
N LEU A 335 9.53 -11.24 13.19
CA LEU A 335 8.29 -11.97 13.36
C LEU A 335 8.46 -13.47 13.13
N GLN A 336 9.18 -13.87 12.08
CA GLN A 336 9.49 -15.27 11.81
C GLN A 336 10.29 -15.89 12.97
N SER A 337 11.31 -15.18 13.47
CA SER A 337 12.07 -15.66 14.64
C SER A 337 11.18 -15.90 15.85
N GLU A 338 10.19 -15.03 16.08
CA GLU A 338 9.24 -15.20 17.18
C GLU A 338 8.25 -16.34 16.90
N GLN A 339 7.74 -16.46 15.68
CA GLN A 339 6.87 -17.57 15.27
C GLN A 339 7.53 -18.93 15.53
N LEU A 340 8.81 -19.08 15.18
CA LEU A 340 9.56 -20.32 15.43
C LEU A 340 9.69 -20.63 16.93
N LYS A 341 9.81 -19.61 17.80
CA LYS A 341 9.81 -19.82 19.25
C LYS A 341 8.44 -20.26 19.75
N LEU A 342 7.36 -19.65 19.24
CA LEU A 342 5.99 -20.01 19.60
C LEU A 342 5.68 -21.46 19.20
N PHE A 343 6.07 -21.88 17.99
CA PHE A 343 5.89 -23.28 17.55
C PHE A 343 6.67 -24.27 18.42
N LYS A 344 7.93 -23.95 18.77
CA LYS A 344 8.72 -24.79 19.69
C LYS A 344 8.07 -24.88 21.08
N ALA A 345 7.57 -23.76 21.60
CA ALA A 345 6.89 -23.73 22.89
C ALA A 345 5.59 -24.54 22.88
N GLU A 346 4.82 -24.46 21.79
CA GLU A 346 3.59 -25.24 21.61
C GLU A 346 3.89 -26.75 21.50
N GLU A 347 4.89 -27.14 20.71
CA GLU A 347 5.30 -28.55 20.60
C GLU A 347 5.75 -29.11 21.97
N GLN A 348 6.48 -28.33 22.76
CA GLN A 348 6.88 -28.70 24.12
C GLN A 348 5.67 -28.82 25.07
N ALA A 349 4.73 -27.89 25.00
CA ALA A 349 3.50 -27.92 25.79
C ALA A 349 2.63 -29.14 25.45
N GLU A 350 2.49 -29.47 24.16
CA GLU A 350 1.74 -30.64 23.71
C GLU A 350 2.40 -31.95 24.19
N LYS A 351 3.74 -32.06 24.11
CA LYS A 351 4.49 -33.19 24.66
C LYS A 351 4.30 -33.33 26.16
N ALA A 352 4.33 -32.22 26.90
CA ALA A 352 4.09 -32.21 28.34
C ALA A 352 2.65 -32.64 28.69
N LEU A 353 1.65 -32.13 27.97
CA LEU A 353 0.25 -32.49 28.15
C LEU A 353 0.01 -33.98 27.87
N LYS A 354 0.53 -34.52 26.77
CA LYS A 354 0.45 -35.95 26.45
C LYS A 354 1.09 -36.81 27.54
N LYS A 355 2.22 -36.39 28.12
CA LYS A 355 2.88 -37.09 29.23
C LYS A 355 2.00 -37.07 30.49
N THR A 356 1.40 -35.93 30.82
CA THR A 356 0.49 -35.77 31.97
C THR A 356 -0.78 -36.61 31.80
N LEU A 357 -1.40 -36.60 30.63
CA LEU A 357 -2.59 -37.40 30.33
C LEU A 357 -2.30 -38.91 30.45
N LYS A 358 -1.16 -39.38 29.92
CA LYS A 358 -0.73 -40.78 30.08
C LYS A 358 -0.49 -41.15 31.56
N ALA A 359 0.15 -40.27 32.33
CA ALA A 359 0.36 -40.49 33.76
C ALA A 359 -0.95 -40.54 34.55
N ASN A 360 -1.91 -39.67 34.22
CA ASN A 360 -3.23 -39.64 34.85
C ASN A 360 -4.06 -40.89 34.48
N ALA A 361 -4.04 -41.31 33.22
CA ALA A 361 -4.69 -42.54 32.78
C ALA A 361 -4.12 -43.78 33.50
N ALA A 362 -2.80 -43.87 33.67
CA ALA A 362 -2.15 -44.95 34.41
C ALA A 362 -2.54 -44.95 35.91
N LYS A 363 -2.61 -43.76 36.53
CA LYS A 363 -3.07 -43.61 37.92
C LYS A 363 -4.53 -44.03 38.08
N ALA A 364 -5.41 -43.60 37.17
CA ALA A 364 -6.82 -43.97 37.17
C ALA A 364 -7.02 -45.48 37.00
N ALA A 365 -6.28 -46.12 36.08
CA ALA A 365 -6.31 -47.57 35.89
C ALA A 365 -5.86 -48.32 37.15
N LYS A 366 -4.80 -47.86 37.83
CA LYS A 366 -4.32 -48.45 39.10
C LYS A 366 -5.35 -48.29 40.23
N ALA A 367 -6.00 -47.13 40.33
CA ALA A 367 -7.05 -46.88 41.32
C ALA A 367 -8.29 -47.77 41.08
N ALA A 368 -8.72 -47.92 39.82
CA ALA A 368 -9.82 -48.80 39.44
C ALA A 368 -9.51 -50.27 39.76
N ALA A 369 -8.28 -50.73 39.48
CA ALA A 369 -7.86 -52.09 39.82
C ALA A 369 -7.88 -52.34 41.34
N LEU A 370 -7.44 -51.37 42.14
CA LEU A 370 -7.46 -51.47 43.61
C LEU A 370 -8.89 -51.45 44.17
N HIS A 371 -9.80 -50.69 43.56
CA HIS A 371 -11.21 -50.68 43.96
C HIS A 371 -11.86 -52.04 43.68
N LYS A 372 -11.57 -52.63 42.51
CA LYS A 372 -12.07 -53.96 42.13
C LYS A 372 -11.60 -55.05 43.09
N THR A 373 -10.32 -55.07 43.45
CA THR A 373 -9.80 -56.06 44.41
C THR A 373 -10.37 -55.88 45.81
N LYS A 374 -10.67 -54.64 46.23
CA LYS A 374 -11.33 -54.38 47.51
C LYS A 374 -12.80 -54.81 47.53
N SER A 375 -13.54 -54.61 46.43
CA SER A 375 -14.93 -55.08 46.35
C SER A 375 -15.00 -56.61 46.33
N GLU A 376 -14.14 -57.27 45.56
CA GLU A 376 -14.06 -58.74 45.52
C GLU A 376 -13.68 -59.36 46.87
N ALA A 377 -12.81 -58.68 47.65
CA ALA A 377 -12.47 -59.12 49.00
C ALA A 377 -13.61 -58.90 50.01
N ALA A 378 -14.47 -57.90 49.81
CA ALA A 378 -15.61 -57.64 50.67
C ALA A 378 -16.78 -58.61 50.42
N ASP A 379 -16.93 -59.12 49.20
CA ASP A 379 -17.95 -60.12 48.85
C ASP A 379 -17.63 -61.55 49.36
N LEU A 380 -16.39 -61.78 49.83
CA LEU A 380 -15.91 -63.06 50.35
C LEU A 380 -15.98 -63.19 51.88
N VAL A 381 -16.42 -62.14 52.58
CA VAL A 381 -16.61 -62.09 54.04
C VAL A 381 -18.10 -62.00 54.34
#